data_AF-A0A6V7KID8-F1
#
_entry.id   AF-A0A6V7KID8-F1
#
_cell.length_a   1.000
_cell.length_b   1.000
_cell.length_c   1.000
_cell.angle_alpha   90.00
_cell.angle_beta   90.00
_cell.angle_gamma   90.00
#
_symmetry.space_group_name_H-M   'P 1'
#
loop_
_entity.id
_entity.type
_entity.pdbx_description
1 polymer ?
#
loop_
_entity_poly.entity_id
_entity_poly.type
_entity_poly.pdbx_seq_one_letter_code
_entity_poly.pdbx_strand_id
1 'polypeptide(L)'
;MDKRGLQSKTQANHEMASMSRVYKWGYERGYVKGNPCAGVMKFKAVKRDRYITDKEYTAIYNATDDVVKVAMEIAYLCAARLSDVLEMKWKQITEEGIFIQQGKTGIKQIKAWTPRLQEAIELAKSISIPTQIDAPVIMSQHQGHYSGRGFSNRWMDARSKASVQLGYELDCTFHDLKAKAISDYKGSTKDRQLFSGRKSESQVLVYDRKVRVTPSLDAPKMGPTRQ
;
A
#
# COMPACT_ATOMS: atom_id res chain seq x y z
N MET A 1 14.11 13.42 -23.29
CA MET A 1 14.12 13.14 -21.84
C MET A 1 14.02 14.41 -21.02
N ASP A 2 14.92 15.39 -21.23
CA ASP A 2 15.03 16.58 -20.36
C ASP A 2 13.75 17.43 -20.30
N LYS A 3 13.19 17.79 -21.46
CA LYS A 3 11.93 18.57 -21.54
C LYS A 3 10.77 17.88 -20.80
N ARG A 4 10.66 16.54 -20.92
CA ARG A 4 9.65 15.76 -20.20
C ARG A 4 9.94 15.66 -18.71
N GLY A 5 11.22 15.55 -18.36
CA GLY A 5 11.72 15.50 -16.98
C GLY A 5 11.41 16.76 -16.18
N LEU A 6 11.28 17.92 -16.82
CA LEU A 6 10.82 19.17 -16.20
C LEU A 6 9.39 19.04 -15.64
N GLN A 7 8.51 18.29 -16.31
CA GLN A 7 7.15 18.04 -15.84
C GLN A 7 7.09 16.84 -14.87
N SER A 8 7.73 15.73 -15.24
CA SER A 8 7.78 14.54 -14.39
C SER A 8 8.96 13.64 -14.75
N LYS A 9 9.97 13.63 -13.88
CA LYS A 9 11.15 12.75 -13.98
C LYS A 9 10.76 11.27 -14.04
N THR A 10 9.76 10.87 -13.24
CA THR A 10 9.28 9.48 -13.19
C THR A 10 8.59 9.07 -14.49
N GLN A 11 7.68 9.90 -15.01
CA GLN A 11 7.02 9.61 -16.29
C GLN A 11 8.03 9.57 -17.45
N ALA A 12 8.97 10.52 -17.49
CA ALA A 12 10.04 10.52 -18.49
C ALA A 12 10.82 9.19 -18.49
N ASN A 13 11.18 8.67 -17.30
CA ASN A 13 11.83 7.37 -17.17
C ASN A 13 10.96 6.20 -17.66
N HIS A 14 9.65 6.22 -17.41
CA HIS A 14 8.72 5.18 -17.88
C HIS A 14 8.55 5.20 -19.39
N GLU A 15 8.35 6.38 -19.98
CA GLU A 15 8.21 6.60 -21.41
C GLU A 15 9.49 6.14 -22.15
N MET A 16 10.66 6.54 -21.65
CA MET A 16 11.94 6.09 -22.21
C MET A 16 12.13 4.57 -22.08
N ALA A 17 11.78 3.96 -20.95
CA ALA A 17 11.87 2.52 -20.77
C ALA A 17 10.93 1.76 -21.74
N SER A 18 9.73 2.30 -21.97
CA SER A 18 8.78 1.75 -22.94
C SER A 18 9.34 1.80 -24.36
N MET A 19 9.82 2.98 -24.79
CA MET A 19 10.43 3.16 -26.10
C MET A 19 11.65 2.24 -26.29
N SER A 20 12.53 2.17 -25.28
CA SER A 20 13.69 1.28 -25.30
C SER A 20 13.29 -0.19 -25.51
N ARG A 21 12.17 -0.64 -24.94
CA ARG A 21 11.65 -2.00 -25.14
C ARG A 21 11.19 -2.24 -26.57
N VAL A 22 10.47 -1.29 -27.17
CA VAL A 22 10.02 -1.36 -28.57
C VAL A 22 11.22 -1.45 -29.52
N TYR A 23 12.23 -0.60 -29.34
CA TYR A 23 13.44 -0.63 -30.17
C TYR A 23 14.26 -1.91 -30.00
N LYS A 24 14.33 -2.47 -28.78
CA LYS A 24 14.97 -3.79 -28.57
C LYS A 24 14.25 -4.89 -29.35
N TRP A 25 12.92 -4.93 -29.25
CA TRP A 25 12.10 -5.89 -30.00
C TRP A 25 12.29 -5.76 -31.51
N GLY A 26 12.35 -4.52 -32.01
CA GLY A 26 12.60 -4.23 -33.42
C GLY A 26 14.00 -4.61 -33.88
N TYR A 27 15.00 -4.38 -33.04
CA TYR A 27 16.40 -4.74 -33.32
C TYR A 27 16.58 -6.25 -33.44
N GLU A 28 16.00 -7.03 -32.52
CA GLU A 28 16.01 -8.50 -32.56
C GLU A 28 15.44 -9.09 -33.86
N ARG A 29 14.58 -8.31 -34.55
CA ARG A 29 13.90 -8.72 -35.79
C ARG A 29 14.45 -8.02 -37.03
N GLY A 30 15.54 -7.26 -36.89
CA GLY A 30 16.17 -6.55 -38.00
C GLY A 30 15.41 -5.32 -38.53
N TYR A 31 14.34 -4.87 -37.86
CA TYR A 31 13.58 -3.69 -38.29
C TYR A 31 14.31 -2.37 -38.03
N VAL A 32 15.21 -2.35 -37.04
CA VAL A 32 16.02 -1.17 -36.71
C VAL A 32 17.47 -1.59 -36.49
N LYS A 33 18.40 -0.67 -36.77
CA LYS A 33 19.85 -0.91 -36.63
C LYS A 33 20.38 -0.73 -35.19
N GLY A 34 19.55 -0.25 -34.27
CA GLY A 34 19.95 -0.04 -32.87
C GLY A 34 18.87 0.60 -32.01
N ASN A 35 19.15 0.72 -30.72
CA ASN A 35 18.24 1.33 -29.75
C ASN A 35 18.72 2.75 -29.37
N PRO A 36 17.99 3.80 -29.75
CA PRO A 36 18.37 5.18 -29.47
C PRO A 36 18.34 5.52 -27.97
N CYS A 37 17.74 4.68 -27.14
CA CYS A 37 17.70 4.86 -25.68
C CYS A 37 18.94 4.30 -24.96
N ALA A 38 19.83 3.55 -25.63
CA ALA A 38 20.88 2.76 -24.98
C ALA A 38 21.92 3.60 -24.21
N GLY A 39 22.12 4.86 -24.59
CA GLY A 39 23.02 5.80 -23.90
C GLY A 39 22.32 6.85 -23.05
N VAL A 40 20.99 6.79 -22.92
CA VAL A 40 20.22 7.83 -22.24
C VAL A 40 20.09 7.49 -20.76
N MET A 41 20.68 8.33 -19.90
CA MET A 41 20.59 8.16 -18.45
C MET A 41 19.17 8.42 -17.94
N LYS A 42 18.71 7.58 -17.02
CA LYS A 42 17.46 7.80 -16.30
C LYS A 42 17.65 8.89 -15.24
N PHE A 43 16.60 9.67 -15.01
CA PHE A 43 16.56 10.54 -13.84
C PHE A 43 16.58 9.70 -12.56
N LYS A 44 17.29 10.17 -11.53
CA LYS A 44 17.23 9.57 -10.19
C LYS A 44 15.80 9.68 -9.66
N ALA A 45 15.14 8.53 -9.49
CA ALA A 45 13.79 8.47 -8.94
C ALA A 45 13.87 8.42 -7.40
N VAL A 46 13.21 9.37 -6.74
CA VAL A 46 13.00 9.32 -5.28
C VAL A 46 11.82 8.38 -5.03
N LYS A 47 12.06 7.34 -4.23
CA LYS A 47 10.99 6.42 -3.81
C LYS A 47 10.20 7.08 -2.69
N ARG A 48 8.87 6.99 -2.76
CA ARG A 48 8.00 7.41 -1.67
C ARG A 48 8.19 6.50 -0.44
N ASP A 49 8.37 7.11 0.72
CA ASP A 49 8.70 6.51 2.01
C ASP A 49 7.69 6.87 3.12
N ARG A 50 6.50 7.39 2.75
CA ARG A 50 5.45 7.77 3.68
C ARG A 50 4.99 6.61 4.58
N TYR A 51 5.09 6.77 5.89
CA TYR A 51 4.50 5.91 6.92
C TYR A 51 3.32 6.62 7.58
N ILE A 52 2.13 6.00 7.61
CA ILE A 52 0.95 6.54 8.32
C ILE A 52 1.11 6.25 9.82
N THR A 53 1.17 7.31 10.63
CA THR A 53 1.29 7.18 12.09
C THR A 53 -0.01 6.65 12.71
N ASP A 54 0.05 6.13 13.94
CA ASP A 54 -1.15 5.67 14.64
C ASP A 54 -2.15 6.80 14.84
N LYS A 55 -1.67 8.01 15.16
CA LYS A 55 -2.50 9.21 15.29
C LYS A 55 -3.25 9.53 13.99
N GLU A 56 -2.56 9.48 12.85
CA GLU A 56 -3.17 9.73 11.54
C GLU A 56 -4.14 8.62 11.14
N TYR A 57 -3.78 7.36 11.37
CA TYR A 57 -4.66 6.22 11.09
C TYR A 57 -5.97 6.36 11.86
N THR A 58 -5.90 6.63 13.17
CA THR A 58 -7.06 6.81 14.03
C THR A 58 -7.90 8.02 13.61
N ALA A 59 -7.28 9.14 13.26
CA ALA A 59 -8.02 10.32 12.78
C ALA A 59 -8.80 10.02 11.48
N ILE A 60 -8.17 9.34 10.51
CA ILE A 60 -8.85 8.93 9.27
C ILE A 60 -9.96 7.92 9.57
N TYR A 61 -9.69 6.93 10.42
CA TYR A 61 -10.65 5.90 10.80
C TYR A 61 -11.91 6.48 11.46
N ASN A 62 -11.73 7.49 12.31
CA ASN A 62 -12.85 8.15 12.98
C ASN A 62 -13.61 9.14 12.07
N ALA A 63 -12.94 9.71 11.07
CA ALA A 63 -13.51 10.69 10.15
C ALA A 63 -14.25 10.08 8.94
N THR A 64 -14.25 8.75 8.82
CA THR A 64 -14.77 8.04 7.64
C THR A 64 -15.99 7.19 7.95
N ASP A 65 -16.74 6.85 6.89
CA ASP A 65 -17.85 5.91 6.98
C ASP A 65 -17.39 4.44 7.13
N ASP A 66 -18.32 3.58 7.53
CA ASP A 66 -18.02 2.19 7.87
C ASP A 66 -17.49 1.36 6.70
N VAL A 67 -17.85 1.69 5.45
CA VAL A 67 -17.29 0.99 4.28
C VAL A 67 -15.79 1.23 4.17
N VAL A 68 -15.37 2.48 4.34
CA VAL A 68 -13.94 2.82 4.31
C VAL A 68 -13.24 2.28 5.56
N LYS A 69 -13.88 2.27 6.74
CA LYS A 69 -13.30 1.66 7.95
C LYS A 69 -12.99 0.18 7.74
N VAL A 70 -13.95 -0.59 7.21
CA VAL A 70 -13.76 -2.00 6.88
C VAL A 70 -12.59 -2.17 5.90
N ALA A 71 -12.57 -1.39 4.82
CA ALA A 71 -11.50 -1.45 3.83
C ALA A 71 -10.13 -1.12 4.46
N MET A 72 -10.05 -0.11 5.33
CA MET A 72 -8.84 0.27 6.05
C MET A 72 -8.31 -0.86 6.92
N GLU A 73 -9.18 -1.46 7.74
CA GLU A 73 -8.83 -2.55 8.64
C GLU A 73 -8.36 -3.78 7.87
N ILE A 74 -9.08 -4.20 6.83
CA ILE A 74 -8.65 -5.34 6.00
C ILE A 74 -7.31 -5.02 5.33
N ALA A 75 -7.13 -3.84 4.75
CA ALA A 75 -5.88 -3.47 4.09
C ALA A 75 -4.70 -3.45 5.06
N TYR A 76 -4.88 -2.91 6.26
CA TYR A 76 -3.86 -2.82 7.30
C TYR A 76 -3.55 -4.19 7.90
N LEU A 77 -4.55 -4.91 8.42
CA LEU A 77 -4.34 -6.18 9.13
C LEU A 77 -3.85 -7.30 8.20
N CYS A 78 -4.26 -7.28 6.92
CA CYS A 78 -3.87 -8.31 5.95
C CYS A 78 -2.69 -7.91 5.05
N ALA A 79 -2.16 -6.69 5.20
CA ALA A 79 -1.20 -6.08 4.27
C ALA A 79 -1.63 -6.23 2.79
N ALA A 80 -2.92 -6.06 2.51
CA ALA A 80 -3.52 -6.27 1.19
C ALA A 80 -3.46 -4.99 0.33
N ARG A 81 -3.53 -5.14 -1.00
CA ARG A 81 -3.67 -3.97 -1.90
C ARG A 81 -5.13 -3.59 -1.98
N LEU A 82 -5.41 -2.31 -2.25
CA LEU A 82 -6.78 -1.83 -2.41
C LEU A 82 -7.59 -2.67 -3.41
N SER A 83 -7.02 -2.99 -4.59
CA SER A 83 -7.70 -3.83 -5.58
C SER A 83 -8.11 -5.19 -5.01
N ASP A 84 -7.18 -5.85 -4.29
CA ASP A 84 -7.42 -7.16 -3.68
C ASP A 84 -8.50 -7.07 -2.57
N VAL A 85 -8.61 -5.93 -1.88
CA VAL A 85 -9.62 -5.66 -0.85
C VAL A 85 -11.00 -5.40 -1.46
N LEU A 86 -11.08 -4.59 -2.53
CA LEU A 86 -12.35 -4.25 -3.19
C LEU A 86 -12.93 -5.41 -4.01
N GLU A 87 -12.07 -6.31 -4.51
CA GLU A 87 -12.47 -7.52 -5.23
C GLU A 87 -12.81 -8.70 -4.29
N MET A 88 -12.62 -8.53 -2.98
CA MET A 88 -12.86 -9.59 -1.99
C MET A 88 -14.34 -10.00 -1.95
N LYS A 89 -14.58 -11.31 -1.91
CA LYS A 89 -15.90 -11.93 -1.88
C LYS A 89 -16.14 -12.73 -0.60
N TRP A 90 -17.40 -12.92 -0.24
CA TRP A 90 -17.76 -13.67 0.97
C TRP A 90 -17.28 -15.12 0.98
N LYS A 91 -17.17 -15.78 -0.18
CA LYS A 91 -16.59 -17.12 -0.31
C LYS A 91 -15.12 -17.24 0.11
N GLN A 92 -14.43 -16.12 0.23
CA GLN A 92 -13.04 -16.07 0.68
C GLN A 92 -12.94 -15.98 2.21
N ILE A 93 -14.06 -15.77 2.90
CA ILE A 93 -14.14 -15.76 4.36
C ILE A 93 -14.38 -17.21 4.80
N THR A 94 -13.35 -17.84 5.35
CA THR A 94 -13.35 -19.25 5.78
C THR A 94 -13.27 -19.36 7.30
N GLU A 95 -13.37 -20.58 7.82
CA GLU A 95 -13.22 -20.85 9.24
C GLU A 95 -11.82 -20.50 9.74
N GLU A 96 -10.78 -20.77 8.95
CA GLU A 96 -9.38 -20.51 9.33
C GLU A 96 -8.97 -19.03 9.18
N GLY A 97 -9.66 -18.26 8.31
CA GLY A 97 -9.29 -16.88 8.05
C GLY A 97 -9.85 -16.30 6.75
N ILE A 98 -9.19 -15.26 6.25
CA ILE A 98 -9.50 -14.66 4.95
C ILE A 98 -8.54 -15.19 3.90
N PHE A 99 -9.04 -15.94 2.92
CA PHE A 99 -8.27 -16.37 1.76
C PHE A 99 -8.03 -15.21 0.78
N ILE A 100 -6.77 -14.86 0.54
CA ILE A 100 -6.38 -13.80 -0.39
C ILE A 100 -5.42 -14.36 -1.44
N GLN A 101 -5.84 -14.27 -2.71
CA GLN A 101 -4.95 -14.39 -3.86
C GLN A 101 -4.64 -13.00 -4.40
N GLN A 102 -3.39 -12.56 -4.29
CA GLN A 102 -2.98 -11.23 -4.75
C GLN A 102 -3.04 -11.12 -6.27
N GLY A 103 -3.84 -10.20 -6.82
CA GLY A 103 -4.00 -10.05 -8.27
C GLY A 103 -2.68 -9.73 -8.99
N LYS A 104 -1.83 -8.88 -8.38
CA LYS A 104 -0.55 -8.46 -9.00
C LYS A 104 0.53 -9.53 -9.01
N THR A 105 0.58 -10.42 -8.01
CA THR A 105 1.72 -11.34 -7.81
C THR A 105 1.33 -12.81 -7.89
N GLY A 106 0.04 -13.13 -7.80
CA GLY A 106 -0.50 -14.49 -7.78
C GLY A 106 -0.34 -15.22 -6.45
N ILE A 107 0.29 -14.61 -5.44
CA ILE A 107 0.55 -15.26 -4.15
C ILE A 107 -0.78 -15.50 -3.43
N LYS A 108 -0.98 -16.76 -3.00
CA LYS A 108 -2.15 -17.23 -2.24
C LYS A 108 -1.77 -17.39 -0.77
N GLN A 109 -2.63 -16.93 0.13
CA GLN A 109 -2.43 -17.02 1.57
C GLN A 109 -3.77 -16.91 2.30
N ILE A 110 -3.88 -17.58 3.45
CA ILE A 110 -4.97 -17.36 4.40
C ILE A 110 -4.47 -16.40 5.47
N LYS A 111 -5.23 -15.35 5.74
CA LYS A 111 -5.00 -14.43 6.87
C LYS A 111 -5.77 -14.93 8.06
N ALA A 112 -5.06 -15.58 8.97
CA ALA A 112 -5.62 -16.14 10.19
C ALA A 112 -6.39 -15.07 10.99
N TRP A 113 -7.45 -15.51 11.66
CA TRP A 113 -8.28 -14.63 12.46
C TRP A 113 -7.51 -13.99 13.62
N THR A 114 -7.81 -12.71 13.83
CA THR A 114 -7.50 -11.99 15.07
C THR A 114 -8.78 -11.30 15.52
N PRO A 115 -8.97 -10.98 16.81
CA PRO A 115 -10.19 -10.32 17.28
C PRO A 115 -10.53 -9.05 16.46
N ARG A 116 -9.54 -8.21 16.21
CA ARG A 116 -9.71 -6.98 15.41
C ARG A 116 -10.06 -7.24 13.94
N LEU A 117 -9.54 -8.31 13.34
CA LEU A 117 -9.89 -8.68 11.96
C LEU A 117 -11.32 -9.24 11.89
N GLN A 118 -11.75 -10.00 12.91
CA GLN A 118 -13.13 -10.48 13.01
C GLN A 118 -14.10 -9.30 13.16
N GLU A 119 -13.81 -8.34 14.03
CA GLU A 119 -14.62 -7.11 14.18
C GLU A 119 -14.80 -6.37 12.86
N ALA A 120 -13.73 -6.24 12.06
CA ALA A 120 -13.81 -5.61 10.74
C ALA A 120 -14.74 -6.38 9.78
N ILE A 121 -14.75 -7.71 9.83
CA ILE A 121 -15.62 -8.54 9.00
C ILE A 121 -17.07 -8.54 9.51
N GLU A 122 -17.28 -8.51 10.82
CA GLU A 122 -18.63 -8.37 11.38
C GLU A 122 -19.24 -7.01 11.04
N LEU A 123 -18.45 -5.93 11.10
CA LEU A 123 -18.87 -4.62 10.60
C LEU A 123 -19.19 -4.67 9.09
N ALA A 124 -18.41 -5.41 8.31
CA ALA A 124 -18.69 -5.60 6.89
C ALA A 124 -20.03 -6.32 6.65
N LYS A 125 -20.36 -7.32 7.47
CA LYS A 125 -21.66 -8.02 7.41
C LYS A 125 -22.82 -7.11 7.77
N SER A 126 -22.65 -6.22 8.75
CA SER A 126 -23.73 -5.33 9.21
C SER A 126 -24.07 -4.24 8.19
N ILE A 127 -23.09 -3.75 7.41
CA ILE A 127 -23.32 -2.73 6.37
C ILE A 127 -23.80 -3.32 5.04
N SER A 128 -23.52 -4.60 4.81
CA SER A 128 -23.65 -5.26 3.52
C SER A 128 -24.02 -6.72 3.72
N ILE A 129 -25.31 -6.98 3.96
CA ILE A 129 -25.81 -8.33 4.21
C ILE A 129 -25.49 -9.22 2.99
N PRO A 130 -24.74 -10.33 3.16
CA PRO A 130 -24.41 -11.21 2.07
C PRO A 130 -25.68 -11.86 1.51
N THR A 131 -26.07 -11.51 0.28
CA THR A 131 -27.17 -12.17 -0.43
C THR A 131 -26.72 -13.49 -1.06
N GLN A 132 -25.44 -13.61 -1.39
CA GLN A 132 -24.82 -14.77 -2.01
C GLN A 132 -23.33 -14.85 -1.66
N ILE A 133 -22.73 -16.05 -1.74
CA ILE A 133 -21.32 -16.26 -1.38
C ILE A 133 -20.36 -15.52 -2.32
N ASP A 134 -20.76 -15.29 -3.57
CA ASP A 134 -19.95 -14.59 -4.58
C ASP A 134 -20.08 -13.07 -4.53
N ALA A 135 -20.93 -12.53 -3.64
CA ALA A 135 -21.08 -11.10 -3.47
C ALA A 135 -19.80 -10.47 -2.86
N PRO A 136 -19.51 -9.21 -3.19
CA PRO A 136 -18.39 -8.49 -2.59
C PRO A 136 -18.56 -8.34 -1.07
N VAL A 137 -17.46 -8.42 -0.32
CA VAL A 137 -17.43 -8.07 1.11
C VAL A 137 -17.65 -6.56 1.29
N ILE A 138 -17.08 -5.76 0.39
CA ILE A 138 -17.23 -4.31 0.37
C ILE A 138 -18.07 -3.93 -0.86
N MET A 139 -19.38 -3.72 -0.63
CA MET A 139 -20.35 -3.40 -1.69
C MET A 139 -20.51 -1.90 -1.93
N SER A 140 -20.56 -1.52 -3.21
CA SER A 140 -20.97 -0.19 -3.65
C SER A 140 -22.48 0.04 -3.48
N GLN A 141 -22.92 1.29 -3.63
CA GLN A 141 -24.35 1.65 -3.58
C GLN A 141 -25.20 0.89 -4.62
N HIS A 142 -24.57 0.39 -5.70
CA HIS A 142 -25.23 -0.41 -6.74
C HIS A 142 -25.13 -1.93 -6.49
N GLN A 143 -24.82 -2.37 -5.26
CA GLN A 143 -24.73 -3.78 -4.85
C GLN A 143 -23.69 -4.62 -5.63
N GLY A 144 -22.74 -3.94 -6.28
CA GLY A 144 -21.59 -4.55 -6.97
C GLY A 144 -20.25 -4.06 -6.39
N HIS A 145 -19.15 -4.49 -6.99
CA HIS A 145 -17.81 -4.05 -6.60
C HIS A 145 -17.65 -2.52 -6.75
N TYR A 146 -16.85 -1.90 -5.88
CA TYR A 146 -16.46 -0.51 -6.07
C TYR A 146 -15.55 -0.38 -7.30
N SER A 147 -15.77 0.68 -8.07
CA SER A 147 -14.72 1.17 -8.96
C SER A 147 -13.59 1.79 -8.13
N GLY A 148 -12.35 1.63 -8.60
CA GLY A 148 -11.18 2.23 -7.93
C GLY A 148 -11.31 3.75 -7.75
N ARG A 149 -11.93 4.45 -8.72
CA ARG A 149 -12.20 5.89 -8.64
C ARG A 149 -13.25 6.21 -7.57
N GLY A 150 -14.36 5.46 -7.55
CA GLY A 150 -15.43 5.66 -6.56
C GLY A 150 -14.92 5.53 -5.14
N PHE A 151 -14.12 4.51 -4.86
CA PHE A 151 -13.51 4.34 -3.54
C PHE A 151 -12.47 5.42 -3.23
N SER A 152 -11.64 5.81 -4.21
CA SER A 152 -10.60 6.83 -4.02
C SER A 152 -11.19 8.18 -3.58
N ASN A 153 -12.37 8.56 -4.08
CA ASN A 153 -13.03 9.79 -3.66
C ASN A 153 -13.41 9.76 -2.17
N ARG A 154 -13.91 8.63 -1.67
CA ARG A 154 -14.25 8.47 -0.25
C ARG A 154 -13.02 8.53 0.64
N TRP A 155 -11.92 7.90 0.21
CA TRP A 155 -10.64 8.03 0.90
C TRP A 155 -10.15 9.48 0.96
N MET A 156 -10.26 10.23 -0.14
CA MET A 156 -9.84 11.64 -0.17
C MET A 156 -10.69 12.50 0.77
N ASP A 157 -12.00 12.27 0.82
CA ASP A 157 -12.91 12.96 1.74
C ASP A 157 -12.56 12.67 3.21
N ALA A 158 -12.40 11.40 3.58
CA ALA A 158 -11.96 10.98 4.91
C ALA A 158 -10.62 11.62 5.32
N ARG A 159 -9.65 11.61 4.39
CA ARG A 159 -8.33 12.21 4.59
C ARG A 159 -8.41 13.72 4.77
N SER A 160 -9.28 14.40 4.02
CA SER A 160 -9.50 15.84 4.15
C SER A 160 -10.07 16.19 5.54
N LYS A 161 -11.11 15.48 5.98
CA LYS A 161 -11.71 15.64 7.32
C LYS A 161 -10.69 15.40 8.43
N ALA A 162 -9.89 14.34 8.32
CA ALA A 162 -8.83 14.04 9.26
C ALA A 162 -7.72 15.11 9.27
N SER A 163 -7.40 15.70 8.11
CA SER A 163 -6.43 16.80 8.01
C SER A 163 -6.89 18.03 8.80
N VAL A 164 -8.17 18.38 8.69
CA VAL A 164 -8.77 19.48 9.47
C VAL A 164 -8.69 19.19 10.97
N GLN A 165 -9.03 17.97 11.39
CA GLN A 165 -8.96 17.57 12.80
C GLN A 165 -7.53 17.62 13.36
N LEU A 166 -6.52 17.24 12.56
CA LEU A 166 -5.13 17.19 12.99
C LEU A 166 -4.41 18.55 12.91
N GLY A 167 -4.96 19.50 12.15
CA GLY A 167 -4.37 20.82 11.93
C GLY A 167 -3.23 20.84 10.90
N TYR A 168 -3.08 19.79 10.08
CA TYR A 168 -2.10 19.74 8.99
C TYR A 168 -2.57 18.83 7.84
N GLU A 169 -2.11 19.11 6.62
CA GLU A 169 -2.48 18.34 5.43
C GLU A 169 -1.90 16.92 5.47
N LEU A 170 -2.76 15.92 5.29
CA LEU A 170 -2.34 14.54 5.10
C LEU A 170 -2.09 14.27 3.63
N ASP A 171 -0.85 13.93 3.28
CA ASP A 171 -0.45 13.55 1.92
C ASP A 171 -0.54 12.02 1.66
N CYS A 172 -1.05 11.23 2.61
CA CYS A 172 -1.05 9.77 2.53
C CYS A 172 -2.04 9.24 1.48
N THR A 173 -1.70 8.08 0.90
CA THR A 173 -2.55 7.34 -0.02
C THR A 173 -3.05 6.05 0.65
N PHE A 174 -4.14 5.47 0.15
CA PHE A 174 -4.64 4.19 0.69
C PHE A 174 -3.57 3.09 0.63
N HIS A 175 -2.73 3.08 -0.41
CA HIS A 175 -1.65 2.10 -0.54
C HIS A 175 -0.60 2.20 0.58
N ASP A 176 -0.46 3.37 1.23
CA ASP A 176 0.46 3.55 2.35
C ASP A 176 0.00 2.77 3.60
N LEU A 177 -1.27 2.31 3.68
CA LEU A 177 -1.75 1.39 4.74
C LEU A 177 -1.05 0.04 4.69
N LYS A 178 -0.79 -0.49 3.49
CA LYS A 178 0.01 -1.72 3.33
C LYS A 178 1.45 -1.51 3.80
N ALA A 179 2.00 -0.30 3.65
CA ALA A 179 3.33 0.00 4.16
C ALA A 179 3.36 0.16 5.67
N LYS A 180 2.33 0.79 6.23
CA LYS A 180 2.08 0.81 7.67
C LYS A 180 2.04 -0.61 8.25
N ALA A 181 1.21 -1.47 7.68
CA ALA A 181 1.06 -2.88 8.07
C ALA A 181 2.40 -3.62 8.14
N ILE A 182 3.20 -3.52 7.07
CA ILE A 182 4.49 -4.20 6.98
C ILE A 182 5.50 -3.63 7.98
N SER A 183 5.47 -2.31 8.20
CA SER A 183 6.35 -1.65 9.17
C SER A 183 5.99 -2.01 10.61
N ASP A 184 4.70 -2.13 10.91
CA ASP A 184 4.20 -2.42 12.27
C ASP A 184 4.27 -3.91 12.62
N TYR A 185 4.40 -4.79 11.63
CA TYR A 185 4.51 -6.22 11.87
C TYR A 185 5.82 -6.58 12.61
N LYS A 186 5.66 -7.20 13.77
CA LYS A 186 6.74 -7.66 14.64
C LYS A 186 7.34 -8.96 14.11
N GLY A 187 8.66 -9.08 14.18
CA GLY A 187 9.39 -10.26 13.71
C GLY A 187 10.54 -9.90 12.78
N SER A 188 11.17 -10.93 12.23
CA SER A 188 12.25 -10.81 11.26
C SER A 188 11.75 -10.30 9.90
N THR A 189 12.67 -9.93 9.01
CA THR A 189 12.34 -9.58 7.62
C THR A 189 11.64 -10.73 6.90
N LYS A 190 11.99 -11.98 7.24
CA LYS A 190 11.36 -13.20 6.71
C LYS A 190 9.91 -13.33 7.18
N ASP A 191 9.61 -13.05 8.44
CA ASP A 191 8.24 -13.07 8.97
C ASP A 191 7.38 -12.01 8.28
N ARG A 192 7.94 -10.81 8.07
CA ARG A 192 7.28 -9.75 7.30
C ARG A 192 7.08 -10.10 5.83
N GLN A 193 7.99 -10.87 5.23
CA GLN A 193 7.83 -11.37 3.87
C GLN A 193 6.63 -12.31 3.77
N LEU A 194 6.55 -13.29 4.68
CA LEU A 194 5.45 -14.23 4.79
C LEU A 194 4.14 -13.47 5.04
N PHE A 195 4.13 -12.55 6.01
CA PHE A 195 2.97 -11.72 6.32
C PHE A 195 2.52 -10.83 5.14
N SER A 196 3.43 -10.28 4.34
CA SER A 196 3.03 -9.37 3.26
C SER A 196 2.73 -10.06 1.93
N GLY A 197 2.99 -11.36 1.83
CA GLY A 197 2.93 -12.14 0.60
C GLY A 197 3.86 -11.55 -0.47
N ARG A 198 5.13 -11.32 -0.11
CA ARG A 198 6.16 -10.82 -1.06
C ARG A 198 7.04 -11.95 -1.56
N LYS A 199 7.54 -11.78 -2.80
CA LYS A 199 8.42 -12.77 -3.43
C LYS A 199 9.84 -12.76 -2.85
N SER A 200 10.31 -11.62 -2.33
CA SER A 200 11.64 -11.50 -1.74
C SER A 200 11.68 -10.55 -0.55
N GLU A 201 12.65 -10.77 0.34
CA GLU A 201 12.94 -9.90 1.48
C GLU A 201 13.35 -8.48 1.06
N SER A 202 14.08 -8.34 -0.05
CA SER A 202 14.46 -7.02 -0.58
C SER A 202 13.25 -6.14 -0.92
N GLN A 203 12.11 -6.74 -1.29
CA GLN A 203 10.87 -6.01 -1.52
C GLN A 203 10.19 -5.59 -0.22
N VAL A 204 10.47 -6.26 0.91
CA VAL A 204 9.97 -5.91 2.24
C VAL A 204 10.68 -4.64 2.74
N LEU A 205 12.00 -4.54 2.54
CA LEU A 205 12.80 -3.40 3.01
C LEU A 205 12.33 -2.05 2.44
N VAL A 206 11.73 -2.04 1.23
CA VAL A 206 11.13 -0.83 0.63
C VAL A 206 9.91 -0.31 1.42
N TYR A 207 9.32 -1.16 2.26
CA TYR A 207 8.10 -0.89 3.02
C TYR A 207 8.33 -0.74 4.53
N ASP A 208 9.56 -0.96 5.02
CA ASP A 208 9.94 -0.64 6.40
C ASP A 208 10.18 0.87 6.50
N ARG A 209 9.10 1.60 6.79
CA ARG A 209 9.04 3.07 6.74
C ARG A 209 8.86 3.70 8.13
N LYS A 210 8.61 2.89 9.16
CA LYS A 210 8.45 3.37 10.53
C LYS A 210 9.81 3.80 11.06
N VAL A 211 9.88 5.04 11.55
CA VAL A 211 11.07 5.54 12.24
C VAL A 211 11.30 4.69 13.48
N ARG A 212 12.49 4.09 13.58
CA ARG A 212 12.87 3.26 14.72
C ARG A 212 13.53 4.11 15.78
N VAL A 213 13.09 3.95 17.03
CA VAL A 213 13.87 4.39 18.19
C VAL A 213 14.97 3.37 18.39
N THR A 214 16.21 3.80 18.22
CA THR A 214 17.40 2.98 18.46
C THR A 214 18.10 3.44 19.73
N PRO A 215 18.84 2.56 20.42
CA PRO A 215 19.64 2.97 21.57
C PRO A 215 20.58 4.12 21.21
N SER A 216 20.70 5.10 22.12
CA SER A 216 21.75 6.11 22.08
C SER A 216 22.99 5.61 22.81
N LEU A 217 24.16 6.15 22.47
CA LEU A 217 25.38 5.93 23.25
C LEU A 217 25.20 6.55 24.65
N ASP A 218 25.37 5.75 25.68
CA ASP A 218 25.31 6.19 27.08
C ASP A 218 26.71 6.61 27.56
N ALA A 219 27.16 7.78 27.11
CA ALA A 219 28.46 8.34 27.46
C ALA A 219 28.36 9.29 28.68
N PRO A 220 29.40 9.37 29.53
CA PRO A 220 29.43 10.31 30.65
C PRO A 220 29.26 11.75 30.18
N LYS A 221 28.56 12.57 30.98
CA LYS A 221 28.49 14.01 30.73
C LYS A 221 29.91 14.61 30.83
N MET A 222 30.27 15.47 29.89
CA MET A 222 31.52 16.22 29.96
C MET A 222 31.57 17.02 31.28
N GLY A 223 32.57 16.74 32.11
CA GLY A 223 32.79 17.48 33.36
C GLY A 223 33.25 18.92 33.09
N PRO A 224 33.16 19.83 34.08
CA PRO A 224 33.65 21.20 33.92
C PRO A 224 35.15 21.17 33.63
N THR A 225 35.57 21.85 32.56
CA THR A 225 36.97 22.07 32.22
C THR A 225 37.63 22.80 33.39
N ARG A 226 38.50 22.11 34.14
CA ARG A 226 39.32 22.77 35.15
C ARG A 226 40.32 23.67 34.41
N GLN A 227 40.21 24.97 34.64
CA GLN A 227 41.24 25.96 34.26
C GLN A 227 42.48 25.77 35.14
#